data_AF-A0A3E0J6P5-F1
#
_entry.id   AF-A0A3E0J6P5-F1
#
_cell.length_a   1.000
_cell.length_b   1.000
_cell.length_c   1.000
_cell.angle_alpha   90.00
_cell.angle_beta   90.00
_cell.angle_gamma   90.00
#
_symmetry.space_group_name_H-M   'P 1'
#
loop_
_entity.id
_entity.type
_entity.pdbx_description
1 polymer ?
#
loop_
_entity_poly.entity_id
_entity_poly.type
_entity_poly.pdbx_seq_one_letter_code
_entity_poly.pdbx_strand_id
1 'polypeptide(L)'
;MSLAQQRERKSSEDVLTSYMNEDKLFIHYQPIINIHKESIIGFEALTRFPVSAYFKSPVELFQFADQTNRLFQLEKHTRELAIDSILPYLQEKQQLWVNLTPNVIHDDSFIPGFTHAVLKNTGLNPDQIVFEITEHSAISDFQSFRKLLEHYRKQGFKVAIDDVGAGYSSLQMVSELKPDYLKIDRSLITHIDQFREKQYMVEALQHIGKKLGAGIIAEGVETEGECLHLIQMGIFLMQGYYFAEPDYPPPPLPVSISEQLNLQRNSQMFPLKIGEHTTFSELMTWIMAYQGSYDHHFALIHVPNRKEVLPLTEVVRFVASHGTKKKETVWPHLRSLFT
;
A
#
# COMPACT_ATOMS: atom_id res chain seq x y z
N MET A 1 -24.05 21.82 26.60
CA MET A 1 -24.87 21.15 25.58
C MET A 1 -26.34 21.37 25.91
N SER A 2 -27.20 21.55 24.91
CA SER A 2 -28.65 21.60 25.09
C SER A 2 -29.22 20.21 25.44
N LEU A 3 -30.45 20.13 25.96
CA LEU A 3 -31.14 18.86 26.22
C LEU A 3 -31.29 18.01 24.95
N ALA A 4 -31.46 18.63 23.79
CA ALA A 4 -31.52 17.95 22.50
C ALA A 4 -30.17 17.29 22.15
N GLN A 5 -29.07 18.04 22.30
CA GLN A 5 -27.71 17.54 22.07
C GLN A 5 -27.33 16.40 23.03
N GLN A 6 -27.77 16.47 24.30
CA GLN A 6 -27.55 15.39 25.26
C GLN A 6 -28.28 14.10 24.88
N ARG A 7 -29.52 14.21 24.39
CA ARG A 7 -30.30 13.05 23.91
C ARG A 7 -29.67 12.42 22.67
N GLU A 8 -29.27 13.24 21.71
CA GLU A 8 -28.61 12.77 20.49
C GLU A 8 -27.26 12.08 20.79
N ARG A 9 -26.46 12.66 21.69
CA ARG A 9 -25.21 12.02 22.15
C ARG A 9 -25.48 10.67 22.80
N LYS A 10 -26.45 10.59 23.71
CA LYS A 10 -26.82 9.33 24.35
C LYS A 10 -27.27 8.27 23.35
N SER A 11 -28.13 8.64 22.39
CA SER A 11 -28.54 7.70 21.33
C SER A 11 -27.36 7.21 20.49
N SER A 12 -26.39 8.08 20.21
CA SER A 12 -25.18 7.71 19.47
C SER A 12 -24.29 6.76 20.29
N GLU A 13 -24.17 6.97 21.60
CA GLU A 13 -23.48 6.06 22.53
C GLU A 13 -24.14 4.68 22.60
N ASP A 14 -25.48 4.63 22.64
CA ASP A 14 -26.27 3.39 22.63
C ASP A 14 -26.08 2.62 21.31
N VAL A 15 -26.07 3.31 20.17
CA VAL A 15 -25.83 2.70 18.85
C VAL A 15 -24.40 2.14 18.73
N LEU A 16 -23.38 2.90 19.13
CA LEU A 16 -22.00 2.38 19.14
C LEU A 16 -21.87 1.15 20.03
N THR A 17 -22.58 1.11 21.16
CA THR A 17 -22.58 -0.04 22.08
C THR A 17 -23.28 -1.25 21.45
N SER A 18 -24.43 -1.04 20.81
CA SER A 18 -25.15 -2.08 20.07
C SER A 18 -24.28 -2.67 18.95
N TYR A 19 -23.52 -1.85 18.22
CA TYR A 19 -22.63 -2.35 17.17
C TYR A 19 -21.58 -3.33 17.68
N MET A 20 -20.97 -3.06 18.84
CA MET A 20 -19.93 -3.92 19.43
C MET A 20 -20.51 -5.14 20.16
N ASN A 21 -21.75 -5.07 20.68
CA ASN A 21 -22.34 -6.16 21.47
C ASN A 21 -23.21 -7.13 20.65
N GLU A 22 -23.74 -6.68 19.51
CA GLU A 22 -24.66 -7.47 18.68
C GLU A 22 -24.01 -7.93 17.36
N ASP A 23 -22.68 -7.96 17.30
CA ASP A 23 -21.88 -8.40 16.14
C ASP A 23 -22.31 -7.74 14.81
N LYS A 24 -22.66 -6.44 14.87
CA LYS A 24 -23.07 -5.68 13.68
C LYS A 24 -21.88 -5.10 12.92
N LEU A 25 -20.68 -5.17 13.51
CA LEU A 25 -19.43 -4.80 12.85
C LEU A 25 -18.93 -5.99 12.05
N PHE A 26 -18.53 -5.74 10.81
CA PHE A 26 -17.93 -6.74 9.92
C PHE A 26 -16.79 -6.12 9.13
N ILE A 27 -15.92 -6.94 8.56
CA ILE A 27 -14.70 -6.49 7.88
C ILE A 27 -14.78 -6.86 6.40
N HIS A 28 -14.58 -5.87 5.54
CA HIS A 28 -14.25 -6.10 4.13
C HIS A 28 -12.75 -5.99 3.95
N TYR A 29 -12.22 -6.70 2.97
CA TYR A 29 -10.80 -6.72 2.67
C TYR A 29 -10.55 -6.18 1.28
N GLN A 30 -9.63 -5.22 1.17
CA GLN A 30 -9.16 -4.75 -0.12
C GLN A 30 -7.72 -5.21 -0.37
N PRO A 31 -7.43 -5.84 -1.52
CA PRO A 31 -6.09 -6.36 -1.78
C PRO A 31 -5.13 -5.23 -2.11
N ILE A 32 -3.93 -5.33 -1.55
CA ILE A 32 -2.77 -4.56 -1.97
C ILE A 32 -1.95 -5.47 -2.87
N ILE A 33 -1.73 -5.05 -4.11
CA ILE A 33 -1.10 -5.88 -5.13
C ILE A 33 0.35 -5.47 -5.34
N ASN A 34 1.20 -6.43 -5.64
CA ASN A 34 2.48 -6.20 -6.29
C ASN A 34 2.33 -6.57 -7.76
N ILE A 35 2.22 -5.56 -8.61
CA ILE A 35 1.95 -5.77 -10.04
C ILE A 35 3.14 -6.39 -10.77
N HIS A 36 4.36 -6.16 -10.27
CA HIS A 36 5.58 -6.75 -10.85
C HIS A 36 5.65 -8.26 -10.58
N LYS A 37 5.24 -8.70 -9.39
CA LYS A 37 5.23 -10.11 -8.98
C LYS A 37 3.94 -10.85 -9.31
N GLU A 38 2.95 -10.15 -9.89
CA GLU A 38 1.63 -10.70 -10.20
C GLU A 38 0.99 -11.35 -8.95
N SER A 39 1.10 -10.69 -7.79
CA SER A 39 0.73 -11.29 -6.49
C SER A 39 0.09 -10.28 -5.55
N ILE A 40 -0.84 -10.73 -4.71
CA ILE A 40 -1.34 -9.95 -3.56
C ILE A 40 -0.29 -10.00 -2.44
N ILE A 41 0.15 -8.83 -1.95
CA ILE A 41 1.06 -8.74 -0.80
C ILE A 41 0.32 -8.77 0.53
N GLY A 42 -0.97 -8.47 0.53
CA GLY A 42 -1.77 -8.38 1.73
C GLY A 42 -3.13 -7.76 1.47
N PHE A 43 -3.87 -7.55 2.55
CA PHE A 43 -5.20 -6.99 2.53
C PHE A 43 -5.35 -5.90 3.59
N GLU A 44 -5.98 -4.80 3.21
CA GLU A 44 -6.45 -3.78 4.15
C GLU A 44 -7.79 -4.17 4.74
N ALA A 45 -7.87 -4.17 6.08
CA ALA A 45 -9.07 -4.45 6.82
C ALA A 45 -9.93 -3.19 6.98
N LEU A 46 -11.06 -3.19 6.31
CA LEU A 46 -11.97 -2.05 6.25
C LEU A 46 -13.24 -2.36 7.04
N THR A 47 -13.42 -1.64 8.15
CA THR A 47 -14.61 -1.81 9.00
C THR A 47 -15.88 -1.40 8.25
N ARG A 48 -16.93 -2.20 8.39
CA ARG A 48 -18.26 -2.01 7.84
C ARG A 48 -19.31 -2.25 8.90
N PHE A 49 -20.46 -1.62 8.72
CA PHE A 49 -21.60 -1.71 9.63
C PHE A 49 -22.89 -1.26 8.93
N PRO A 50 -24.07 -1.62 9.43
CA PRO A 50 -25.33 -1.10 8.93
C PRO A 50 -25.43 0.41 9.16
N VAL A 51 -25.48 1.20 8.09
CA VAL A 51 -25.64 2.66 8.14
C VAL A 51 -26.85 3.03 9.00
N SER A 52 -26.69 4.04 9.85
CA SER A 52 -27.75 4.57 10.71
C SER A 52 -27.91 6.09 10.55
N ALA A 53 -28.86 6.67 11.27
CA ALA A 53 -29.00 8.12 11.36
C ALA A 53 -27.81 8.81 12.05
N TYR A 54 -27.03 8.06 12.85
CA TYR A 54 -25.94 8.60 13.69
C TYR A 54 -24.56 8.38 13.07
N PHE A 55 -24.38 7.27 12.34
CA PHE A 55 -23.11 6.92 11.69
C PHE A 55 -23.37 6.50 10.26
N LYS A 56 -22.81 7.26 9.31
CA LYS A 56 -22.87 7.01 7.87
C LYS A 56 -21.57 6.45 7.31
N SER A 57 -20.47 6.62 8.04
CA SER A 57 -19.15 6.16 7.62
C SER A 57 -18.32 5.65 8.80
N PRO A 58 -17.33 4.77 8.56
CA PRO A 58 -16.35 4.40 9.58
C PRO A 58 -15.65 5.61 10.19
N VAL A 59 -15.34 6.64 9.40
CA VAL A 59 -14.73 7.87 9.90
C VAL A 59 -15.58 8.51 11.01
N GLU A 60 -16.89 8.68 10.78
CA GLU A 60 -17.81 9.23 11.78
C GLU A 60 -17.89 8.35 13.05
N LEU A 61 -17.92 7.02 12.86
CA LEU A 61 -18.00 6.06 13.96
C LEU A 61 -16.76 6.13 14.88
N PHE A 62 -15.55 6.11 14.28
CA PHE A 62 -14.30 6.15 15.03
C PHE A 62 -14.06 7.52 15.67
N GLN A 63 -14.40 8.62 14.99
CA GLN A 63 -14.35 9.97 15.58
C GLN A 63 -15.27 10.09 16.81
N PHE A 64 -16.47 9.52 16.74
CA PHE A 64 -17.38 9.51 17.88
C PHE A 64 -16.86 8.65 19.04
N ALA A 65 -16.26 7.49 18.74
CA ALA A 65 -15.60 6.66 19.74
C ALA A 65 -14.46 7.40 20.45
N ASP A 66 -13.64 8.18 19.72
CA ASP A 66 -12.61 9.05 20.30
C ASP A 66 -13.21 10.11 21.23
N GLN A 67 -14.23 10.84 20.78
CA GLN A 67 -14.94 11.86 21.57
C GLN A 67 -15.67 11.32 22.83
N THR A 68 -15.83 10.01 22.91
CA THR A 68 -16.49 9.31 24.03
C THR A 68 -15.55 8.42 24.83
N ASN A 69 -14.23 8.49 24.59
CA ASN A 69 -13.20 7.70 25.28
C ASN A 69 -13.44 6.18 25.17
N ARG A 70 -13.87 5.74 23.98
CA ARG A 70 -14.08 4.32 23.63
C ARG A 70 -13.36 3.93 22.35
N LEU A 71 -12.38 4.72 21.93
CA LEU A 71 -11.62 4.50 20.70
C LEU A 71 -10.88 3.17 20.77
N PHE A 72 -10.20 2.89 21.88
CA PHE A 72 -9.49 1.63 22.05
C PHE A 72 -10.45 0.44 22.06
N GLN A 73 -11.62 0.57 22.69
CA GLN A 73 -12.62 -0.51 22.70
C GLN A 73 -13.08 -0.87 21.28
N LEU A 74 -13.37 0.15 20.46
CA LEU A 74 -13.76 -0.04 19.07
C LEU A 74 -12.62 -0.63 18.23
N GLU A 75 -11.42 -0.04 18.29
CA GLU A 75 -10.24 -0.54 17.56
C GLU A 75 -9.88 -1.97 17.94
N LYS A 76 -9.95 -2.29 19.24
CA LYS A 76 -9.68 -3.62 19.76
C LYS A 76 -10.63 -4.63 19.12
N HIS A 77 -11.93 -4.34 19.16
CA HIS A 77 -12.96 -5.24 18.63
C HIS A 77 -12.87 -5.40 17.10
N THR A 78 -12.70 -4.31 16.35
CA THR A 78 -12.57 -4.41 14.89
C THR A 78 -11.26 -5.09 14.47
N ARG A 79 -10.18 -4.94 15.25
CA ARG A 79 -8.91 -5.65 15.03
C ARG A 79 -9.02 -7.14 15.33
N GLU A 80 -9.73 -7.54 16.38
CA GLU A 80 -10.06 -8.95 16.65
C GLU A 80 -10.84 -9.55 15.48
N LEU A 81 -11.91 -8.87 15.03
CA LEU A 81 -12.70 -9.31 13.87
C LEU A 81 -11.87 -9.42 12.59
N ALA A 82 -10.96 -8.46 12.35
CA ALA A 82 -10.08 -8.47 11.18
C ALA A 82 -9.08 -9.64 11.23
N ILE A 83 -8.48 -9.90 12.39
CA ILE A 83 -7.57 -11.03 12.55
C ILE A 83 -8.34 -12.34 12.37
N ASP A 84 -9.45 -12.53 13.07
CA ASP A 84 -10.15 -13.82 13.09
C ASP A 84 -10.75 -14.18 11.72
N SER A 85 -11.36 -13.20 11.04
CA SER A 85 -12.04 -13.46 9.75
C SER A 85 -11.07 -13.57 8.57
N ILE A 86 -9.83 -13.07 8.66
CA ILE A 86 -8.84 -13.23 7.57
C ILE A 86 -8.09 -14.56 7.62
N LEU A 87 -8.04 -15.24 8.78
CA LEU A 87 -7.22 -16.46 8.99
C LEU A 87 -7.39 -17.54 7.91
N PRO A 88 -8.60 -17.85 7.41
CA PRO A 88 -8.76 -18.89 6.39
C PRO A 88 -8.16 -18.50 5.03
N TYR A 89 -7.86 -17.21 4.81
CA TYR A 89 -7.53 -16.64 3.51
C TYR A 89 -6.10 -16.07 3.46
N LEU A 90 -5.53 -15.65 4.59
CA LEU A 90 -4.20 -15.03 4.64
C LEU A 90 -3.09 -16.07 4.45
N GLN A 91 -2.25 -15.88 3.44
CA GLN A 91 -1.08 -16.74 3.21
C GLN A 91 0.11 -16.32 4.08
N GLU A 92 1.08 -17.23 4.29
CA GLU A 92 2.22 -17.08 5.22
C GLU A 92 3.04 -15.79 5.02
N LYS A 93 3.13 -15.27 3.79
CA LYS A 93 3.89 -14.04 3.46
C LYS A 93 3.01 -12.83 3.19
N GLN A 94 1.69 -12.99 3.31
CA GLN A 94 0.75 -11.90 3.13
C GLN A 94 0.53 -11.16 4.43
N GLN A 95 0.30 -9.86 4.28
CA GLN A 95 0.11 -8.93 5.38
C GLN A 95 -1.36 -8.58 5.57
N LEU A 96 -1.79 -8.37 6.81
CA LEU A 96 -3.04 -7.76 7.19
C LEU A 96 -2.74 -6.33 7.65
N TRP A 97 -3.38 -5.36 7.00
CA TRP A 97 -3.23 -3.95 7.30
C TRP A 97 -4.42 -3.50 8.13
N VAL A 98 -4.13 -2.87 9.27
CA VAL A 98 -5.14 -2.46 10.24
C VAL A 98 -4.88 -1.04 10.71
N ASN A 99 -5.96 -0.27 10.80
CA ASN A 99 -5.91 1.10 11.30
C ASN A 99 -5.42 1.17 12.77
N LEU A 100 -4.62 2.20 13.04
CA LEU A 100 -4.14 2.59 14.36
C LEU A 100 -4.21 4.11 14.53
N THR A 101 -5.15 4.57 15.34
CA THR A 101 -5.32 5.97 15.65
C THR A 101 -4.34 6.39 16.76
N PRO A 102 -3.49 7.42 16.57
CA PRO A 102 -2.52 7.83 17.58
C PRO A 102 -3.12 8.19 18.94
N ASN A 103 -4.31 8.79 18.97
CA ASN A 103 -5.01 9.17 20.20
C ASN A 103 -5.36 7.98 21.10
N VAL A 104 -5.29 6.74 20.60
CA VAL A 104 -5.57 5.53 21.37
C VAL A 104 -4.71 5.43 22.64
N ILE A 105 -3.52 6.05 22.66
CA ILE A 105 -2.64 6.07 23.85
C ILE A 105 -3.21 6.83 25.04
N HIS A 106 -4.20 7.69 24.79
CA HIS A 106 -4.88 8.50 25.80
C HIS A 106 -6.20 7.86 26.27
N ASP A 107 -6.62 6.75 25.66
CA ASP A 107 -7.80 6.01 26.09
C ASP A 107 -7.51 5.29 27.41
N ASP A 108 -8.38 5.48 28.42
CA ASP A 108 -8.20 4.90 29.76
C ASP A 108 -8.16 3.37 29.75
N SER A 109 -8.73 2.75 28.71
CA SER A 109 -8.78 1.29 28.55
C SER A 109 -7.61 0.74 27.72
N PHE A 110 -6.69 1.58 27.25
CA PHE A 110 -5.57 1.18 26.40
C PHE A 110 -4.65 0.14 27.05
N ILE A 111 -4.42 -0.97 26.35
CA ILE A 111 -3.53 -2.05 26.79
C ILE A 111 -2.39 -2.22 25.77
N PRO A 112 -1.15 -1.81 26.12
CA PRO A 112 0.02 -2.06 25.28
C PRO A 112 0.23 -3.55 25.03
N GLY A 113 0.50 -3.92 23.77
CA GLY A 113 0.79 -5.31 23.39
C GLY A 113 -0.45 -6.21 23.25
N PHE A 114 -1.65 -5.64 23.32
CA PHE A 114 -2.91 -6.36 23.09
C PHE A 114 -2.88 -7.18 21.78
N THR A 115 -2.50 -6.56 20.66
CA THR A 115 -2.49 -7.23 19.35
C THR A 115 -1.59 -8.47 19.37
N HIS A 116 -0.40 -8.39 19.96
CA HIS A 116 0.50 -9.53 20.06
C HIS A 116 -0.09 -10.66 20.94
N ALA A 117 -0.89 -10.33 21.95
CA ALA A 117 -1.60 -11.35 22.73
C ALA A 117 -2.68 -12.07 21.90
N VAL A 118 -3.39 -11.35 21.02
CA VAL A 118 -4.36 -11.95 20.08
C VAL A 118 -3.65 -12.92 19.13
N LEU A 119 -2.53 -12.50 18.52
CA LEU A 119 -1.81 -13.32 17.53
C LEU A 119 -1.28 -14.66 18.10
N LYS A 120 -0.97 -14.73 19.40
CA LYS A 120 -0.52 -15.99 20.03
C LYS A 120 -1.48 -17.15 19.87
N ASN A 121 -2.77 -16.87 19.69
CA ASN A 121 -3.81 -17.89 19.55
C ASN A 121 -4.18 -18.16 18.09
N THR A 122 -3.65 -17.40 17.13
CA THR A 122 -4.08 -17.45 15.73
C THR A 122 -3.04 -18.08 14.80
N GLY A 123 -1.77 -18.15 15.22
CA GLY A 123 -0.67 -18.66 14.41
C GLY A 123 -0.09 -17.66 13.41
N LEU A 124 -0.64 -16.44 13.34
CA LEU A 124 -0.07 -15.35 12.54
C LEU A 124 1.20 -14.82 13.19
N ASN A 125 2.17 -14.50 12.35
CA ASN A 125 3.40 -13.85 12.80
C ASN A 125 3.17 -12.32 12.92
N PRO A 126 3.80 -11.63 13.90
CA PRO A 126 3.66 -10.19 14.04
C PRO A 126 4.09 -9.38 12.80
N ASP A 127 5.02 -9.88 12.00
CA ASP A 127 5.46 -9.24 10.75
C ASP A 127 4.43 -9.30 9.61
N GLN A 128 3.37 -10.10 9.79
CA GLN A 128 2.20 -10.09 8.94
C GLN A 128 1.21 -8.98 9.30
N ILE A 129 1.37 -8.25 10.41
CA ILE A 129 0.49 -7.12 10.73
C ILE A 129 1.18 -5.79 10.45
N VAL A 130 0.51 -4.95 9.67
CA VAL A 130 0.93 -3.58 9.36
C VAL A 130 -0.06 -2.61 10.00
N PHE A 131 0.40 -1.74 10.90
CA PHE A 131 -0.41 -0.68 11.45
C PHE A 131 -0.41 0.54 10.53
N GLU A 132 -1.60 0.96 10.10
CA GLU A 132 -1.82 2.14 9.28
C GLU A 132 -2.17 3.35 10.14
N ILE A 133 -1.45 4.45 9.90
CA ILE A 133 -1.64 5.70 10.63
C ILE A 133 -1.93 6.78 9.59
N THR A 134 -3.13 7.34 9.62
CA THR A 134 -3.55 8.38 8.67
C THR A 134 -2.83 9.71 8.94
N GLU A 135 -2.48 10.46 7.89
CA GLU A 135 -1.78 11.74 8.05
C GLU A 135 -2.61 12.84 8.74
N HIS A 136 -3.93 12.73 8.71
CA HIS A 136 -4.85 13.65 9.38
C HIS A 136 -4.95 13.39 10.90
N SER A 137 -4.40 12.27 11.37
CA SER A 137 -4.37 11.98 12.80
C SER A 137 -3.51 13.00 13.53
N ALA A 138 -4.14 13.83 14.37
CA ALA A 138 -3.41 14.78 15.20
C ALA A 138 -2.57 14.01 16.24
N ILE A 139 -1.25 14.02 16.08
CA ILE A 139 -0.33 13.49 17.08
C ILE A 139 0.05 14.63 18.03
N SER A 140 -0.66 14.72 19.15
CA SER A 140 -0.39 15.69 20.21
C SER A 140 0.95 15.41 20.92
N ASP A 141 1.28 14.12 21.08
CA ASP A 141 2.50 13.64 21.74
C ASP A 141 3.27 12.64 20.87
N PHE A 142 4.11 13.17 19.97
CA PHE A 142 5.00 12.36 19.14
C PHE A 142 5.99 11.52 19.96
N GLN A 143 6.35 11.94 21.18
CA GLN A 143 7.31 11.19 21.99
C GLN A 143 6.67 9.90 22.51
N SER A 144 5.48 9.99 23.09
CA SER A 144 4.76 8.83 23.60
C SER A 144 4.33 7.90 22.47
N PHE A 145 3.87 8.45 21.34
CA PHE A 145 3.46 7.63 20.21
C PHE A 145 4.66 6.91 19.55
N ARG A 146 5.83 7.56 19.43
CA ARG A 146 7.06 6.86 18.98
C ARG A 146 7.45 5.70 19.89
N LYS A 147 7.37 5.87 21.21
CA LYS A 147 7.64 4.77 22.16
C LYS A 147 6.69 3.60 21.97
N LEU A 148 5.41 3.87 21.68
CA LEU A 148 4.44 2.84 21.34
C LEU A 148 4.84 2.10 20.06
N LEU A 149 5.15 2.82 18.98
CA LEU A 149 5.55 2.19 17.72
C LEU A 149 6.86 1.42 17.85
N GLU A 150 7.83 1.91 18.63
CA GLU A 150 9.05 1.16 18.95
C GLU A 150 8.74 -0.14 19.72
N HIS A 151 7.79 -0.10 20.65
CA HIS A 151 7.33 -1.29 21.36
C HIS A 151 6.69 -2.31 20.41
N TYR A 152 5.89 -1.85 19.44
CA TYR A 152 5.29 -2.71 18.42
C TYR A 152 6.31 -3.26 17.43
N ARG A 153 7.26 -2.44 16.97
CA ARG A 153 8.35 -2.90 16.10
C ARG A 153 9.23 -3.97 16.75
N LYS A 154 9.49 -3.85 18.06
CA LYS A 154 10.21 -4.89 18.83
C LYS A 154 9.47 -6.22 18.88
N GLN A 155 8.15 -6.23 18.65
CA GLN A 155 7.34 -7.44 18.56
C GLN A 155 7.31 -8.00 17.13
N GLY A 156 7.79 -7.26 16.13
CA GLY A 156 7.83 -7.65 14.72
C GLY A 156 6.84 -6.90 13.82
N PHE A 157 5.96 -6.08 14.41
CA PHE A 157 4.96 -5.33 13.67
C PHE A 157 5.57 -4.30 12.71
N LYS A 158 4.84 -4.07 11.62
CA LYS A 158 5.16 -3.09 10.58
C LYS A 158 4.29 -1.85 10.72
N VAL A 159 4.76 -0.73 10.16
CA VAL A 159 4.04 0.54 10.21
C VAL A 159 3.94 1.15 8.83
N ALA A 160 2.76 1.66 8.49
CA ALA A 160 2.51 2.45 7.31
C ALA A 160 1.97 3.83 7.69
N ILE A 161 2.29 4.83 6.88
CA ILE A 161 1.57 6.11 6.90
C ILE A 161 0.62 6.11 5.72
N ASP A 162 -0.64 6.39 6.03
CA ASP A 162 -1.75 6.41 5.09
C ASP A 162 -2.09 7.84 4.66
N ASP A 163 -2.76 7.99 3.51
CA ASP A 163 -3.15 9.26 2.91
C ASP A 163 -1.99 10.25 2.65
N VAL A 164 -0.76 9.78 2.41
CA VAL A 164 0.42 10.66 2.26
C VAL A 164 0.24 11.61 1.08
N GLY A 165 0.23 12.91 1.37
CA GLY A 165 0.16 13.98 0.39
C GLY A 165 -1.23 14.65 0.28
N ALA A 166 -2.22 14.18 1.05
CA ALA A 166 -3.52 14.83 1.19
C ALA A 166 -3.46 16.15 2.01
N GLY A 167 -2.38 16.38 2.75
CA GLY A 167 -2.31 17.46 3.74
C GLY A 167 -0.90 17.87 4.16
N TYR A 168 -0.84 18.71 5.21
CA TYR A 168 0.37 19.46 5.55
C TYR A 168 1.38 18.68 6.42
N SER A 169 0.96 17.59 7.07
CA SER A 169 1.71 16.95 8.16
C SER A 169 2.46 15.67 7.76
N SER A 170 2.30 15.18 6.53
CA SER A 170 2.80 13.86 6.13
C SER A 170 4.32 13.77 6.24
N LEU A 171 5.09 14.78 5.81
CA LEU A 171 6.56 14.72 5.91
C LEU A 171 7.08 14.71 7.35
N GLN A 172 6.40 15.40 8.26
CA GLN A 172 6.76 15.35 9.68
C GLN A 172 6.50 13.94 10.23
N MET A 173 5.33 13.36 9.94
CA MET A 173 5.04 11.97 10.35
C MET A 173 6.03 10.97 9.76
N VAL A 174 6.39 11.11 8.48
CA VAL A 174 7.38 10.26 7.82
C VAL A 174 8.72 10.30 8.56
N SER A 175 9.19 11.50 8.89
CA SER A 175 10.45 11.71 9.61
C SER A 175 10.40 11.16 11.05
N GLU A 176 9.32 11.45 11.78
CA GLU A 176 9.17 11.08 13.19
C GLU A 176 8.91 9.59 13.38
N LEU A 177 8.06 9.00 12.54
CA LEU A 177 7.58 7.63 12.69
C LEU A 177 8.43 6.61 11.95
N LYS A 178 9.17 7.00 10.89
CA LYS A 178 10.03 6.11 10.08
C LYS A 178 9.32 4.82 9.62
N PRO A 179 8.26 4.94 8.80
CA PRO A 179 7.41 3.80 8.46
C PRO A 179 8.11 2.82 7.51
N ASP A 180 7.61 1.58 7.49
CA ASP A 180 7.97 0.55 6.52
C ASP A 180 7.29 0.81 5.16
N TYR A 181 6.14 1.51 5.16
CA TYR A 181 5.39 1.84 3.94
C TYR A 181 4.81 3.26 3.96
N LEU A 182 4.71 3.86 2.77
CA LEU A 182 3.99 5.10 2.51
C LEU A 182 2.88 4.80 1.50
N LYS A 183 1.63 4.99 1.91
CA LYS A 183 0.48 4.90 1.01
C LYS A 183 0.17 6.31 0.50
N ILE A 184 0.29 6.50 -0.81
CA ILE A 184 0.12 7.78 -1.49
C ILE A 184 -1.37 7.98 -1.73
N ASP A 185 -1.89 9.07 -1.19
CA ASP A 185 -3.32 9.37 -1.22
C ASP A 185 -3.87 9.38 -2.65
N ARG A 186 -5.11 8.90 -2.77
CA ARG A 186 -5.89 8.88 -4.00
C ARG A 186 -5.90 10.24 -4.71
N SER A 187 -5.95 11.37 -4.00
CA SER A 187 -6.02 12.68 -4.66
C SER A 187 -4.80 12.97 -5.54
N LEU A 188 -3.63 12.38 -5.23
CA LEU A 188 -2.42 12.45 -6.05
C LEU A 188 -2.38 11.38 -7.15
N ILE A 189 -3.11 10.28 -6.98
CA ILE A 189 -3.13 9.17 -7.94
C ILE A 189 -4.19 9.38 -9.03
N THR A 190 -5.37 9.90 -8.69
CA THR A 190 -6.45 10.09 -9.64
C THR A 190 -6.00 10.97 -10.82
N HIS A 191 -6.10 10.46 -12.04
CA HIS A 191 -5.66 11.10 -13.29
C HIS A 191 -4.17 11.46 -13.33
N ILE A 192 -3.30 10.76 -12.60
CA ILE A 192 -1.86 11.02 -12.60
C ILE A 192 -1.23 10.92 -14.00
N ASP A 193 -1.79 10.12 -14.89
CA ASP A 193 -1.40 9.99 -16.30
C ASP A 193 -1.63 11.27 -17.12
N GLN A 194 -2.46 12.20 -16.62
CA GLN A 194 -2.87 13.42 -17.34
C GLN A 194 -2.30 14.70 -16.73
N PHE A 195 -1.94 14.69 -15.43
CA PHE A 195 -1.54 15.88 -14.69
C PHE A 195 -0.09 15.82 -14.23
N ARG A 196 0.79 16.58 -14.90
CA ARG A 196 2.23 16.59 -14.64
C ARG A 196 2.60 17.04 -13.23
N GLU A 197 1.79 17.90 -12.62
CA GLU A 197 1.99 18.36 -11.24
C GLU A 197 1.89 17.20 -10.25
N LYS A 198 0.91 16.30 -10.46
CA LYS A 198 0.75 15.08 -9.64
C LYS A 198 1.93 14.13 -9.82
N GLN A 199 2.40 13.97 -11.07
CA GLN A 199 3.57 13.16 -11.39
C GLN A 199 4.80 13.63 -10.63
N TYR A 200 5.07 14.95 -10.60
CA TYR A 200 6.20 15.50 -9.85
C TYR A 200 6.07 15.28 -8.34
N MET A 201 4.87 15.42 -7.78
CA MET A 201 4.64 15.18 -6.35
C MET A 201 4.89 13.71 -5.99
N VAL A 202 4.34 12.78 -6.78
CA VAL A 202 4.49 11.35 -6.55
C VAL A 202 5.95 10.90 -6.78
N GLU A 203 6.67 11.46 -7.76
CA GLU A 203 8.09 11.20 -7.97
C GLU A 203 8.93 11.66 -6.75
N ALA A 204 8.63 12.82 -6.19
CA ALA A 204 9.30 13.31 -4.98
C ALA A 204 9.05 12.38 -3.78
N LEU A 205 7.80 11.97 -3.56
CA LEU A 205 7.43 11.02 -2.50
C LEU A 205 8.10 9.66 -2.69
N GLN A 206 8.17 9.20 -3.94
CA GLN A 206 8.88 7.96 -4.27
C GLN A 206 10.37 8.06 -3.96
N HIS A 207 11.01 9.17 -4.31
CA HIS A 207 12.40 9.42 -3.97
C HIS A 207 12.63 9.39 -2.45
N ILE A 208 11.75 10.04 -1.69
CA ILE A 208 11.79 10.06 -0.22
C ILE A 208 11.67 8.63 0.32
N GLY A 209 10.65 7.87 -0.10
CA GLY A 209 10.46 6.49 0.34
C GLY A 209 11.68 5.62 0.07
N LYS A 210 12.26 5.70 -1.14
CA LYS A 210 13.48 4.97 -1.50
C LYS A 210 14.67 5.31 -0.59
N LYS A 211 14.84 6.59 -0.23
CA LYS A 211 15.92 7.03 0.67
C LYS A 211 15.72 6.57 2.11
N LEU A 212 14.47 6.43 2.54
CA LEU A 212 14.12 5.95 3.87
C LEU A 212 14.03 4.42 3.96
N GLY A 213 14.03 3.73 2.83
CA GLY A 213 13.79 2.28 2.76
C GLY A 213 12.33 1.90 2.95
N ALA A 214 11.40 2.84 2.76
CA ALA A 214 9.96 2.60 2.85
C ALA A 214 9.39 2.18 1.48
N GLY A 215 8.51 1.18 1.47
CA GLY A 215 7.77 0.78 0.29
C GLY A 215 6.69 1.81 -0.06
N ILE A 216 6.56 2.17 -1.34
CA ILE A 216 5.53 3.08 -1.82
C ILE A 216 4.34 2.29 -2.34
N ILE A 217 3.15 2.62 -1.88
CA ILE A 217 1.87 2.07 -2.34
C ILE A 217 1.06 3.21 -2.96
N ALA A 218 0.61 3.06 -4.19
CA ALA A 218 -0.33 4.01 -4.79
C ALA A 218 -1.77 3.58 -4.51
N GLU A 219 -2.56 4.46 -3.91
CA GLU A 219 -3.96 4.19 -3.57
C GLU A 219 -4.97 4.79 -4.54
N GLY A 220 -6.15 4.20 -4.58
CA GLY A 220 -7.23 4.71 -5.41
C GLY A 220 -6.93 4.63 -6.92
N VAL A 221 -6.18 3.62 -7.35
CA VAL A 221 -5.99 3.32 -8.78
C VAL A 221 -7.32 2.82 -9.34
N GLU A 222 -7.90 3.56 -10.29
CA GLU A 222 -9.21 3.28 -10.87
C GLU A 222 -9.15 3.02 -12.38
N THR A 223 -8.06 3.39 -13.05
CA THR A 223 -7.90 3.24 -14.50
C THR A 223 -6.60 2.53 -14.91
N GLU A 224 -6.62 1.95 -16.11
CA GLU A 224 -5.40 1.39 -16.73
C GLU A 224 -4.33 2.48 -16.94
N GLY A 225 -4.73 3.69 -17.33
CA GLY A 225 -3.81 4.82 -17.54
C GLY A 225 -3.01 5.17 -16.29
N GLU A 226 -3.68 5.30 -15.15
CA GLU A 226 -3.03 5.55 -13.84
C GLU A 226 -2.07 4.42 -13.47
N CYS A 227 -2.52 3.17 -13.59
CA CYS A 227 -1.71 1.98 -13.32
C CYS A 227 -0.42 1.96 -14.15
N LEU A 228 -0.56 2.15 -15.48
CA LEU A 228 0.57 2.16 -16.40
C LEU A 228 1.56 3.29 -16.09
N HIS A 229 1.05 4.47 -15.75
CA HIS A 229 1.90 5.60 -15.41
C HIS A 229 2.64 5.37 -14.09
N LEU A 230 2.00 4.79 -13.08
CA LEU A 230 2.66 4.44 -11.82
C LEU A 230 3.76 3.39 -12.00
N ILE A 231 3.54 2.40 -12.88
CA ILE A 231 4.59 1.46 -13.30
C ILE A 231 5.77 2.22 -13.94
N GLN A 232 5.50 3.19 -14.82
CA GLN A 232 6.51 4.06 -15.44
C GLN A 232 7.36 4.79 -14.42
N MET A 233 6.72 5.26 -13.35
CA MET A 233 7.40 5.91 -12.24
C MET A 233 8.20 4.93 -11.38
N GLY A 234 8.00 3.62 -11.51
CA GLY A 234 8.66 2.59 -10.69
C GLY A 234 7.94 2.30 -9.37
N ILE A 235 6.64 2.60 -9.30
CA ILE A 235 5.76 2.23 -8.19
C ILE A 235 5.03 0.95 -8.58
N PHE A 236 5.29 -0.13 -7.85
CA PHE A 236 4.77 -1.47 -8.19
C PHE A 236 3.79 -2.02 -7.16
N LEU A 237 3.64 -1.35 -6.01
CA LEU A 237 2.62 -1.69 -5.03
C LEU A 237 1.43 -0.76 -5.22
N MET A 238 0.25 -1.33 -5.37
CA MET A 238 -0.95 -0.56 -5.72
C MET A 238 -2.19 -1.13 -5.05
N GLN A 239 -3.17 -0.26 -4.84
CA GLN A 239 -4.47 -0.58 -4.31
C GLN A 239 -5.51 0.31 -4.99
N GLY A 240 -6.70 -0.24 -5.29
CA GLY A 240 -7.77 0.52 -5.92
C GLY A 240 -8.78 -0.35 -6.66
N TYR A 241 -9.88 0.27 -7.09
CA TYR A 241 -11.01 -0.42 -7.71
C TYR A 241 -10.70 -0.94 -9.11
N TYR A 242 -9.66 -0.43 -9.76
CA TYR A 242 -9.15 -1.03 -10.99
C TYR A 242 -8.76 -2.50 -10.79
N PHE A 243 -8.31 -2.84 -9.58
CA PHE A 243 -8.00 -4.21 -9.20
C PHE A 243 -9.21 -4.86 -8.54
N ALA A 244 -9.57 -4.43 -7.33
CA ALA A 244 -10.72 -4.98 -6.65
C ALA A 244 -11.32 -3.96 -5.69
N GLU A 245 -12.65 -3.98 -5.60
CA GLU A 245 -13.36 -3.34 -4.51
C GLU A 245 -13.19 -4.13 -3.21
N PRO A 246 -13.33 -3.49 -2.03
CA PRO A 246 -13.33 -4.17 -0.75
C PRO A 246 -14.49 -5.17 -0.62
N ASP A 247 -14.20 -6.43 -0.32
CA ASP A 247 -15.24 -7.46 -0.18
C ASP A 247 -14.90 -8.52 0.89
N TYR A 248 -15.88 -9.34 1.24
CA TYR A 248 -15.72 -10.53 2.07
C TYR A 248 -16.45 -11.74 1.46
N PRO A 249 -15.79 -12.91 1.28
CA PRO A 249 -14.38 -13.17 1.56
C PRO A 249 -13.44 -12.30 0.72
N PRO A 250 -12.16 -12.15 1.14
CA PRO A 250 -11.22 -11.28 0.43
C PRO A 250 -11.17 -11.61 -1.07
N PRO A 251 -11.29 -10.60 -1.95
CA PRO A 251 -11.34 -10.85 -3.38
C PRO A 251 -9.97 -11.36 -3.88
N PRO A 252 -9.96 -12.32 -4.82
CA PRO A 252 -8.72 -12.81 -5.41
C PRO A 252 -8.09 -11.75 -6.33
N LEU A 253 -6.87 -12.00 -6.78
CA LEU A 253 -6.24 -11.17 -7.80
C LEU A 253 -7.09 -11.25 -9.10
N PRO A 254 -7.48 -10.13 -9.71
CA PRO A 254 -8.27 -10.15 -10.94
C PRO A 254 -7.60 -10.90 -12.08
N VAL A 255 -8.39 -11.73 -12.76
CA VAL A 255 -7.97 -12.47 -13.96
C VAL A 255 -7.55 -11.49 -15.08
N SER A 256 -8.24 -10.35 -15.18
CA SER A 256 -7.98 -9.30 -16.18
C SER A 256 -6.61 -8.66 -16.04
N ILE A 257 -6.05 -8.49 -14.84
CA ILE A 257 -4.68 -7.97 -14.68
C ILE A 257 -3.68 -9.00 -15.18
N SER A 258 -3.90 -10.28 -14.86
CA SER A 258 -3.04 -11.38 -15.32
C SER A 258 -3.06 -11.48 -16.86
N GLU A 259 -4.22 -11.27 -17.48
CA GLU A 259 -4.38 -11.24 -18.94
C GLU A 259 -3.93 -9.93 -19.58
N GLN A 260 -4.19 -8.76 -18.99
CA GLN A 260 -3.75 -7.45 -19.46
C GLN A 260 -2.23 -7.31 -19.38
N LEU A 261 -1.58 -7.81 -18.32
CA LEU A 261 -0.12 -7.92 -18.26
C LEU A 261 0.42 -8.90 -19.33
N ASN A 262 -0.33 -9.96 -19.66
CA ASN A 262 0.03 -10.88 -20.74
C ASN A 262 -0.23 -10.31 -22.16
N LEU A 263 -1.23 -9.44 -22.34
CA LEU A 263 -1.52 -8.71 -23.57
C LEU A 263 -0.54 -7.54 -23.76
N GLN A 264 -0.18 -6.84 -22.68
CA GLN A 264 0.81 -5.76 -22.64
C GLN A 264 2.25 -6.29 -22.83
N ARG A 265 2.54 -7.55 -22.48
CA ARG A 265 3.76 -8.30 -22.87
C ARG A 265 3.96 -8.42 -24.38
N ASN A 266 2.99 -8.06 -25.22
CA ASN A 266 2.99 -8.42 -26.64
C ASN A 266 3.13 -7.31 -27.69
N SER A 267 3.12 -6.00 -27.41
CA SER A 267 3.44 -5.07 -28.54
C SER A 267 3.83 -3.60 -28.30
N GLN A 268 3.49 -2.94 -27.19
CA GLN A 268 3.73 -1.47 -27.10
C GLN A 268 4.54 -0.99 -25.88
N MET A 269 4.46 -1.65 -24.73
CA MET A 269 5.15 -1.19 -23.51
C MET A 269 6.54 -1.84 -23.28
N PHE A 270 6.74 -3.04 -23.84
CA PHE A 270 8.01 -3.78 -23.81
C PHE A 270 8.58 -3.93 -25.21
N PRO A 271 9.11 -2.85 -25.82
CA PRO A 271 9.69 -2.93 -27.16
C PRO A 271 10.92 -3.85 -27.23
N LEU A 272 11.47 -4.20 -26.06
CA LEU A 272 12.75 -4.83 -25.91
C LEU A 272 12.63 -6.07 -25.03
N LYS A 273 12.74 -7.25 -25.65
CA LYS A 273 12.89 -8.54 -24.96
C LYS A 273 14.36 -8.92 -24.97
N ILE A 274 15.00 -8.91 -23.81
CA ILE A 274 16.42 -9.27 -23.64
C ILE A 274 16.48 -10.71 -23.14
N GLY A 275 16.96 -11.61 -24.00
CA GLY A 275 17.22 -13.00 -23.68
C GLY A 275 18.70 -13.31 -23.46
N GLU A 276 19.01 -14.56 -23.12
CA GLU A 276 20.41 -15.02 -22.92
C GLU A 276 21.32 -14.79 -24.12
N HIS A 277 20.73 -14.79 -25.32
CA HIS A 277 21.45 -14.64 -26.58
C HIS A 277 21.39 -13.23 -27.14
N THR A 278 20.64 -12.32 -26.52
CA THR A 278 20.60 -10.92 -26.97
C THR A 278 21.97 -10.31 -26.83
N THR A 279 22.48 -9.74 -27.92
CA THR A 279 23.79 -9.09 -28.01
C THR A 279 23.71 -7.59 -27.78
N PHE A 280 24.83 -6.96 -27.42
CA PHE A 280 24.90 -5.50 -27.31
C PHE A 280 24.58 -4.80 -28.64
N SER A 281 24.94 -5.39 -29.78
CA SER A 281 24.66 -4.82 -31.11
C SER A 281 23.17 -4.84 -31.45
N GLU A 282 22.44 -5.91 -31.11
CA GLU A 282 20.99 -5.98 -31.30
C GLU A 282 20.29 -4.95 -30.41
N LEU A 283 20.68 -4.90 -29.14
CA LEU A 283 20.11 -3.97 -28.17
C LEU A 283 20.36 -2.51 -28.56
N MET A 284 21.56 -2.18 -29.07
CA MET A 284 21.87 -0.85 -29.60
C MET A 284 21.03 -0.49 -30.82
N THR A 285 20.85 -1.43 -31.75
CA THR A 285 20.01 -1.22 -32.95
C THR A 285 18.57 -0.91 -32.55
N TRP A 286 18.05 -1.69 -31.61
CA TRP A 286 16.70 -1.50 -31.09
C TRP A 286 16.57 -0.16 -30.36
N ILE A 287 17.50 0.20 -29.47
CA ILE A 287 17.52 1.51 -28.78
C ILE A 287 17.53 2.67 -29.80
N MET A 288 18.40 2.59 -30.82
CA MET A 288 18.53 3.64 -31.85
C MET A 288 17.24 3.83 -32.67
N ALA A 289 16.42 2.79 -32.82
CA ALA A 289 15.14 2.88 -33.52
C ALA A 289 14.09 3.71 -32.76
N TYR A 290 14.27 3.96 -31.46
CA TYR A 290 13.30 4.65 -30.60
C TYR A 290 13.48 6.18 -30.49
N GLN A 291 14.40 6.78 -31.28
CA GLN A 291 14.57 8.24 -31.49
C GLN A 291 14.43 9.17 -30.26
N GLY A 292 14.79 8.70 -29.05
CA GLY A 292 14.97 9.58 -27.87
C GLY A 292 13.82 9.63 -26.84
N SER A 293 12.68 8.94 -27.02
CA SER A 293 11.65 8.86 -25.96
C SER A 293 11.71 7.53 -25.22
N TYR A 294 12.64 7.43 -24.27
CA TYR A 294 12.86 6.22 -23.47
C TYR A 294 12.17 6.26 -22.10
N ASP A 295 11.71 7.44 -21.68
CA ASP A 295 11.25 7.71 -20.31
C ASP A 295 9.98 6.92 -19.92
N HIS A 296 9.30 6.31 -20.90
CA HIS A 296 8.02 5.61 -20.73
C HIS A 296 8.04 4.14 -21.21
N HIS A 297 9.22 3.60 -21.53
CA HIS A 297 9.35 2.23 -22.05
C HIS A 297 10.13 1.34 -21.07
N PHE A 298 9.87 0.03 -21.14
CA PHE A 298 10.55 -0.97 -20.31
C PHE A 298 11.16 -2.08 -21.16
N ALA A 299 12.24 -2.66 -20.67
CA ALA A 299 12.79 -3.91 -21.21
C ALA A 299 12.35 -5.08 -20.34
N LEU A 300 11.80 -6.11 -20.98
CA LEU A 300 11.54 -7.39 -20.32
C LEU A 300 12.78 -8.26 -20.48
N ILE A 301 13.39 -8.65 -19.36
CA ILE A 301 14.53 -9.57 -19.33
C ILE A 301 13.99 -10.96 -19.06
N HIS A 302 14.23 -11.86 -20.01
CA HIS A 302 13.72 -13.22 -19.99
C HIS A 302 14.88 -14.20 -20.17
N VAL A 303 15.29 -14.81 -19.07
CA VAL A 303 16.38 -15.79 -19.03
C VAL A 303 15.91 -17.04 -18.27
N PRO A 304 16.57 -18.21 -18.43
CA PRO A 304 16.24 -19.42 -17.69
C PRO A 304 16.08 -19.14 -16.20
N ASN A 305 14.92 -19.51 -15.67
CA ASN A 305 14.54 -19.36 -14.25
C ASN A 305 14.40 -17.90 -13.75
N ARG A 306 14.35 -16.88 -14.62
CA ARG A 306 14.18 -15.49 -14.18
C ARG A 306 13.44 -14.61 -15.21
N LYS A 307 12.46 -13.84 -14.73
CA LYS A 307 11.80 -12.77 -15.47
C LYS A 307 11.92 -11.48 -14.68
N GLU A 308 12.48 -10.46 -15.29
CA GLU A 308 12.72 -9.15 -14.67
C GLU A 308 12.28 -8.04 -15.61
N VAL A 309 11.97 -6.86 -15.07
CA VAL A 309 11.56 -5.67 -15.82
C VAL A 309 12.51 -4.54 -15.44
N LEU A 310 13.15 -3.91 -16.43
CA LEU A 310 13.99 -2.73 -16.21
C LEU A 310 13.45 -1.54 -17.00
N PRO A 311 13.48 -0.32 -16.43
CA PRO A 311 13.25 0.90 -17.19
C PRO A 311 14.19 0.94 -18.40
N LEU A 312 13.68 1.30 -19.58
CA LEU A 312 14.49 1.38 -20.79
C LEU A 312 15.60 2.42 -20.63
N THR A 313 15.39 3.46 -19.83
CA THR A 313 16.43 4.44 -19.47
C THR A 313 17.64 3.79 -18.76
N GLU A 314 17.41 2.83 -17.86
CA GLU A 314 18.50 2.08 -17.21
C GLU A 314 19.22 1.16 -18.19
N VAL A 315 18.47 0.49 -19.07
CA VAL A 315 19.05 -0.33 -20.14
C VAL A 315 19.88 0.50 -21.10
N VAL A 316 19.43 1.69 -21.49
CA VAL A 316 20.18 2.62 -22.34
C VAL A 316 21.48 3.06 -21.67
N ARG A 317 21.45 3.43 -20.38
CA ARG A 317 22.66 3.79 -19.62
C ARG A 317 23.63 2.61 -19.51
N PHE A 318 23.10 1.41 -19.25
CA PHE A 318 23.87 0.19 -19.15
C PHE A 318 24.57 -0.16 -20.47
N VAL A 319 23.86 -0.05 -21.59
CA VAL A 319 24.42 -0.32 -22.91
C VAL A 319 25.45 0.75 -23.29
N ALA A 320 25.19 2.02 -22.98
CA ALA A 320 26.14 3.11 -23.22
C ALA A 320 27.46 2.91 -22.47
N SER A 321 27.44 2.39 -21.24
CA SER A 321 28.64 2.09 -20.46
C SER A 321 29.41 0.85 -20.93
N HIS A 322 28.83 0.06 -21.85
CA HIS A 322 29.40 -1.20 -22.36
C HIS A 322 29.58 -1.19 -23.91
N GLY A 323 29.56 -0.01 -24.55
CA GLY A 323 29.49 0.15 -26.01
C GLY A 323 30.63 -0.48 -26.84
N THR A 324 31.73 -0.93 -26.21
CA THR A 324 32.83 -1.65 -26.86
C THR A 324 32.55 -3.14 -27.07
N LYS A 325 31.58 -3.74 -26.34
CA LYS A 325 31.30 -5.19 -26.31
C LYS A 325 30.25 -5.65 -27.33
N LYS A 326 30.27 -5.09 -28.54
CA LYS A 326 29.17 -5.22 -29.53
C LYS A 326 28.73 -6.67 -29.84
N LYS A 327 29.66 -7.63 -29.86
CA LYS A 327 29.39 -9.04 -30.20
C LYS A 327 29.10 -9.93 -28.98
N GLU A 328 29.25 -9.42 -27.77
CA GLU A 328 28.97 -10.19 -26.56
C GLU A 328 27.47 -10.19 -26.26
N THR A 329 27.01 -11.23 -25.58
CA THR A 329 25.66 -11.27 -25.03
C THR A 329 25.56 -10.32 -23.84
N VAL A 330 24.39 -9.69 -23.68
CA VAL A 330 24.17 -8.64 -22.68
C VAL A 330 24.01 -9.26 -21.28
N TRP A 331 23.41 -10.45 -21.18
CA TRP A 331 23.01 -11.07 -19.91
C TRP A 331 24.13 -11.25 -18.86
N PRO A 332 25.34 -11.75 -19.19
CA PRO A 332 26.41 -11.93 -18.21
C PRO A 332 26.82 -10.63 -17.50
N HIS A 333 26.62 -9.49 -18.17
CA HIS A 333 26.92 -8.15 -17.66
C HIS A 333 25.69 -7.51 -17.01
N LEU A 334 24.49 -7.74 -17.57
CA LEU A 334 23.21 -7.23 -17.05
C LEU A 334 22.87 -7.80 -15.67
N ARG A 335 23.26 -9.06 -15.41
CA ARG A 335 22.96 -9.73 -14.12
C ARG A 335 23.45 -8.97 -12.89
N SER A 336 24.48 -8.13 -13.03
CA SER A 336 25.03 -7.32 -11.92
C SER A 336 24.12 -6.17 -11.50
N LEU A 337 23.11 -5.80 -12.31
CA LEU A 337 22.09 -4.81 -11.92
C LEU A 337 21.01 -5.39 -11.00
N PHE A 338 20.99 -6.72 -10.86
CA PHE A 338 19.97 -7.46 -10.10
C PHE A 338 20.52 -8.13 -8.83
N THR A 339 21.74 -7.77 -8.44
CA THR A 339 22.47 -8.20 -7.24
C THR A 339 22.83 -6.96 -6.45
#